data_AF-A0A433B155-F1
#
_entry.id   AF-A0A433B155-F1
#
_cell.length_a   1.000
_cell.length_b   1.000
_cell.length_c   1.000
_cell.angle_alpha   90.00
_cell.angle_beta   90.00
_cell.angle_gamma   90.00
#
_symmetry.space_group_name_H-M   'P 1'
#
loop_
_entity.id
_entity.type
_entity.pdbx_description
1 polymer ?
#
loop_
_entity_poly.entity_id
_entity_poly.type
_entity_poly.pdbx_seq_one_letter_code
_entity_poly.pdbx_strand_id
1 'polypeptide(L)'
;MPFAPRQQGRPIEYFMLYDVKPTGQSVGLYANRQIPESVVDDFGRSYVFAGIAPRRQNGDFDVDALRTGEFILKPGLLYRIECAQPPSWFGSLFR
;
A
#
# COMPACT_ATOMS: atom_id res chain seq x y z
N MET A 1 10.52 -35.41 17.47
CA MET A 1 10.41 -33.95 17.28
C MET A 1 9.50 -33.72 16.09
N PRO A 2 8.33 -33.07 16.21
CA PRO A 2 7.47 -32.84 15.07
C PRO A 2 7.96 -31.60 14.30
N PHE A 3 8.07 -31.73 12.98
CA PHE A 3 8.38 -30.65 12.06
C PHE A 3 7.21 -29.67 12.03
N ALA A 4 7.45 -28.40 12.35
CA ALA A 4 6.48 -27.34 12.09
C ALA A 4 6.17 -27.30 10.59
N PRO A 5 4.90 -27.18 10.17
CA PRO A 5 4.59 -27.03 8.76
C PRO A 5 5.25 -25.75 8.26
N ARG A 6 6.18 -25.90 7.31
CA ARG A 6 6.75 -24.81 6.52
C ARG A 6 5.55 -24.15 5.84
N GLN A 7 5.13 -22.99 6.36
CA GLN A 7 4.11 -22.18 5.70
C GLN A 7 4.63 -21.96 4.28
N GLN A 8 3.96 -22.60 3.32
CA GLN A 8 4.24 -22.43 1.92
C GLN A 8 3.92 -20.97 1.66
N GLY A 9 4.96 -20.14 1.64
CA GLY A 9 4.90 -18.76 1.21
C GLY A 9 4.27 -18.80 -0.16
N ARG A 10 2.97 -18.47 -0.20
CA ARG A 10 2.34 -18.11 -1.46
C ARG A 10 3.25 -17.03 -2.04
N PRO A 11 3.59 -17.06 -3.33
CA PRO A 11 4.23 -15.91 -3.94
C PRO A 11 3.18 -14.80 -3.83
N ILE A 12 3.23 -14.04 -2.74
CA ILE A 12 2.48 -12.82 -2.65
C ILE A 12 3.19 -11.97 -3.71
N GLU A 13 2.51 -11.78 -4.82
CA GLU A 13 3.01 -10.97 -5.90
C GLU A 13 2.98 -9.54 -5.37
N TYR A 14 4.10 -9.10 -4.80
CA TYR A 14 4.19 -7.76 -4.26
C TYR A 14 4.45 -6.82 -5.43
N PHE A 15 3.42 -6.08 -5.80
CA PHE A 15 3.53 -5.06 -6.82
C PHE A 15 4.16 -3.81 -6.19
N MET A 16 5.37 -3.49 -6.62
CA MET A 16 5.98 -2.20 -6.32
C MET A 16 5.33 -1.13 -7.20
N LEU A 17 4.85 -0.07 -6.57
CA LEU A 17 4.36 1.10 -7.29
C LEU A 17 5.54 1.93 -7.76
N TYR A 18 5.55 2.27 -9.04
CA TYR A 18 6.52 3.16 -9.68
C TYR A 18 5.78 4.32 -10.33
N ASP A 19 6.40 5.50 -10.33
CA ASP A 19 5.90 6.73 -10.96
C ASP A 19 4.48 7.19 -10.57
N VAL A 20 4.06 6.89 -9.34
CA VAL A 20 2.73 7.31 -8.85
C VAL A 20 2.69 8.80 -8.54
N LYS A 21 1.55 9.42 -8.89
CA LYS A 21 1.27 10.82 -8.64
C LYS A 21 0.46 10.96 -7.35
N PRO A 22 0.87 11.81 -6.39
CA PRO A 22 0.09 12.06 -5.18
C PRO A 22 -1.21 12.80 -5.53
N THR A 23 -2.33 12.30 -5.03
CA THR A 23 -3.69 12.78 -5.37
C THR A 23 -4.48 13.09 -4.11
N GLY A 24 -3.89 13.88 -3.22
CA GLY A 24 -4.55 14.22 -1.95
C GLY A 24 -3.67 15.06 -1.05
N GLN A 25 -4.12 15.22 0.19
CA GLN A 25 -3.32 15.86 1.21
C GLN A 25 -2.19 14.93 1.65
N SER A 26 -1.14 15.50 2.24
CA SER A 26 -0.14 14.68 2.91
C SER A 26 -0.63 14.29 4.31
N VAL A 27 -0.67 13.00 4.61
CA VAL A 27 -1.05 12.47 5.93
C VAL A 27 0.11 12.51 6.94
N GLY A 28 1.33 12.81 6.49
CA GLY A 28 2.49 12.87 7.36
C GLY A 28 3.81 12.88 6.61
N LEU A 29 4.91 12.73 7.33
CA LEU A 29 6.26 12.75 6.77
C LEU A 29 7.03 11.50 7.21
N TYR A 30 7.51 10.72 6.26
CA TYR A 30 8.26 9.48 6.48
C TYR A 30 9.53 9.45 5.64
N ALA A 31 10.66 9.14 6.28
CA ALA A 31 11.97 9.09 5.63
C ALA A 31 12.27 10.36 4.79
N ASN A 32 11.95 11.54 5.35
CA ASN A 32 12.11 12.84 4.71
C ASN A 32 11.28 13.04 3.42
N ARG A 33 10.21 12.25 3.25
CA ARG A 33 9.22 12.39 2.17
C ARG A 33 7.83 12.54 2.74
N GLN A 34 7.02 13.37 2.10
CA GLN A 34 5.60 13.45 2.41
C GLN A 34 4.93 12.11 2.08
N ILE A 35 4.07 11.65 2.98
CA ILE A 35 3.19 10.51 2.75
C ILE A 35 1.91 11.09 2.15
N PRO A 36 1.64 10.89 0.85
CA PRO A 36 0.34 11.26 0.31
C PRO A 36 -0.74 10.32 0.85
N GLU A 37 -1.91 10.89 1.16
CA GLU A 37 -3.10 10.13 1.57
C GLU A 37 -3.50 9.09 0.52
N SER A 38 -3.42 9.49 -0.74
CA SER A 38 -3.71 8.65 -1.89
C SER A 38 -2.77 8.98 -3.05
N VAL A 39 -2.53 7.98 -3.90
CA VAL A 39 -1.69 8.09 -5.08
C VAL A 39 -2.39 7.46 -6.28
N VAL A 40 -2.15 8.00 -7.46
CA VAL A 40 -2.66 7.46 -8.72
C VAL A 40 -1.49 7.02 -9.58
N ASP A 41 -1.55 5.80 -10.08
CA ASP A 41 -0.59 5.26 -11.06
C ASP A 41 -0.91 5.78 -12.48
N ASP A 42 0.02 5.66 -13.42
CA ASP A 42 -0.16 6.14 -14.80
C ASP A 42 -1.32 5.45 -15.54
N PHE A 43 -1.73 4.27 -15.08
CA PHE A 43 -2.93 3.58 -15.54
C PHE A 43 -4.25 4.19 -15.00
N GLY A 44 -4.19 5.26 -14.20
CA GLY A 44 -5.36 5.87 -13.57
C GLY A 44 -5.91 5.09 -12.38
N ARG A 45 -5.13 4.16 -11.83
CA ARG A 45 -5.53 3.37 -10.65
C ARG A 45 -5.23 4.16 -9.39
N SER A 46 -6.25 4.40 -8.56
CA SER A 46 -6.11 5.07 -7.27
C SER A 46 -5.73 4.08 -6.18
N TYR A 47 -4.82 4.50 -5.32
CA TYR A 47 -4.38 3.74 -4.17
C TYR A 47 -4.40 4.62 -2.92
N VAL A 48 -4.85 4.05 -1.80
CA VAL A 48 -4.92 4.75 -0.51
C VAL A 48 -3.86 4.25 0.45
N PHE A 49 -3.30 5.16 1.24
CA PHE A 49 -2.29 4.84 2.24
C PHE A 49 -2.86 3.92 3.32
N ALA A 50 -2.23 2.76 3.49
CA ALA A 50 -2.64 1.72 4.43
C ALA A 50 -1.70 1.61 5.64
N GLY A 51 -0.45 2.08 5.52
CA GLY A 51 0.52 2.02 6.60
C GLY A 51 1.96 1.99 6.13
N ILE A 52 2.88 1.53 6.99
CA ILE A 52 4.31 1.43 6.68
C ILE A 52 4.67 -0.05 6.63
N ALA A 53 5.43 -0.43 5.61
CA ALA A 53 5.91 -1.78 5.42
C ALA A 53 6.85 -2.13 6.59
N PRO A 54 6.59 -3.22 7.33
CA PRO A 54 7.54 -3.70 8.32
C PRO A 54 8.87 -3.99 7.63
N ARG A 55 9.97 -3.63 8.30
CA ARG A 55 11.32 -3.89 7.81
C ARG A 55 11.95 -4.98 8.67
N ARG A 56 12.63 -5.90 8.01
CA ARG A 56 13.48 -6.90 8.68
C ARG A 56 14.72 -6.23 9.25
N GLN A 57 15.38 -6.89 10.20
CA GLN A 57 16.63 -6.39 10.80
C GLN A 57 17.75 -6.17 9.78
N ASN A 58 17.70 -6.84 8.62
CA ASN A 58 18.64 -6.64 7.53
C ASN A 58 18.35 -5.38 6.68
N GLY A 59 17.27 -4.64 6.98
CA GLY A 59 16.86 -3.43 6.25
C GLY A 59 15.96 -3.68 5.06
N ASP A 60 15.71 -4.93 4.68
CA ASP A 60 14.75 -5.27 3.63
C ASP A 60 13.31 -5.18 4.13
N PHE A 61 12.38 -5.02 3.19
CA PHE A 61 10.95 -5.10 3.50
C PHE A 61 10.59 -6.53 3.91
N ASP A 62 9.84 -6.66 5.00
CA ASP A 62 9.28 -7.93 5.42
C ASP A 62 8.07 -8.25 4.56
N VAL A 63 8.37 -8.79 3.39
CA VAL A 63 7.37 -9.09 2.37
C VAL A 63 6.37 -10.12 2.89
N ASP A 64 6.82 -11.14 3.64
CA ASP A 64 5.95 -12.17 4.24
C ASP A 64 4.89 -11.60 5.21
N ALA A 65 5.08 -10.39 5.74
CA ALA A 65 4.11 -9.74 6.61
C ALA A 65 3.02 -8.94 5.84
N LEU A 66 3.17 -8.77 4.53
CA LEU A 66 2.20 -8.03 3.71
C LEU A 66 0.99 -8.88 3.39
N ARG A 67 -0.16 -8.23 3.35
CA ARG A 67 -1.42 -8.88 2.98
C ARG A 67 -1.63 -8.78 1.47
N THR A 68 -2.36 -9.76 0.93
CA THR A 68 -2.79 -9.73 -0.47
C THR A 68 -3.60 -8.45 -0.76
N GLY A 69 -3.23 -7.74 -1.84
CA GLY A 69 -3.84 -6.46 -2.21
C GLY A 69 -3.15 -5.22 -1.61
N GLU A 70 -2.08 -5.41 -0.85
CA GLU A 70 -1.18 -4.33 -0.44
C GLU A 70 -0.03 -4.16 -1.43
N PHE A 71 0.28 -2.91 -1.70
CA PHE A 71 1.28 -2.45 -2.65
C PHE A 71 2.34 -1.66 -1.90
N ILE A 72 3.61 -1.89 -2.22
CA ILE A 72 4.72 -1.18 -1.57
C ILE A 72 5.14 -0.02 -2.48
N LEU A 73 5.11 1.19 -1.95
CA LEU A 73 5.73 2.36 -2.54
C LEU A 73 7.03 2.68 -1.79
N LYS A 74 8.16 2.83 -2.51
CA LYS A 74 9.42 3.23 -1.88
C LYS A 74 9.26 4.62 -1.24
N PRO A 75 9.68 4.81 0.03
CA PRO A 75 10.70 4.04 0.74
C PRO A 75 10.17 2.93 1.69
N GLY A 76 8.94 2.46 1.53
CA GLY A 76 8.33 1.43 2.39
C GLY A 76 6.95 1.82 2.89
N LEU A 77 6.20 2.57 2.10
CA LEU A 77 4.83 2.94 2.39
C LEU A 77 3.93 1.86 1.78
N LEU A 78 2.92 1.44 2.52
CA LEU A 78 1.91 0.51 2.06
C LEU A 78 0.71 1.27 1.56
N TYR A 79 0.25 0.84 0.39
CA TYR A 79 -0.92 1.34 -0.27
C TYR A 79 -1.85 0.18 -0.61
N ARG A 80 -3.15 0.45 -0.69
CA ARG A 80 -4.14 -0.51 -1.17
C ARG A 80 -4.88 0.09 -2.34
N ILE A 81 -5.22 -0.73 -3.32
CA ILE A 81 -6.04 -0.26 -4.44
C ILE A 81 -7.40 0.17 -3.90
N GLU A 82 -7.78 1.41 -4.21
CA GLU A 82 -9.11 1.91 -3.91
C GLU A 82 -10.05 1.32 -4.97
N CYS A 83 -10.71 0.21 -4.66
CA CYS A 83 -11.81 -0.29 -5.47
C CYS A 83 -12.97 0.70 -5.37
N ALA A 84 -12.92 1.76 -6.19
CA ALA A 84 -13.92 2.79 -6.43
C ALA A 84 -15.03 2.81 -5.36
N GLN A 85 -14.68 3.17 -4.12
CA GLN A 85 -15.71 3.59 -3.20
C GLN A 85 -16.10 4.99 -3.71
N PRO A 86 -17.33 5.20 -4.19
CA PRO A 86 -17.73 6.52 -4.65
C PRO A 86 -17.41 7.51 -3.53
N PRO A 87 -16.83 8.67 -3.85
CA PRO A 87 -16.38 9.59 -2.83
C PRO A 87 -17.54 9.88 -1.88
N SER A 88 -17.29 9.96 -0.59
CA SER A 88 -18.34 10.02 0.45
C SER A 88 -19.35 11.15 0.27
N TRP A 89 -19.04 12.17 -0.54
CA TRP A 89 -19.97 13.24 -0.94
C TRP A 89 -20.98 12.84 -2.03
N PHE A 90 -20.76 11.77 -2.80
CA PHE A 90 -21.61 11.34 -3.92
C PHE A 90 -23.00 10.88 -3.47
N GLY A 91 -23.12 10.37 -2.24
CA GLY A 91 -24.41 10.05 -1.63
C GLY A 91 -25.25 11.28 -1.27
N SER A 92 -24.66 12.47 -1.26
CA SER A 92 -25.35 13.72 -0.90
C SER A 92 -25.97 14.44 -2.10
N LEU A 93 -25.70 13.98 -3.33
CA LEU A 93 -26.12 14.66 -4.57
C LEU A 93 -27.39 14.09 -5.21
N PHE A 94 -27.89 12.95 -4.71
CA PHE A 94 -29.12 12.29 -5.19
C PHE A 94 -30.25 12.27 -4.14
N ARG A 95 -30.32 13.29 -3.26
CA ARG A 95 -31.43 13.46 -2.31
C ARG A 95 -32.47 14.42 -2.82
#